data_AF-A0A7Y8LL85-F1
#
_entry.id   AF-A0A7Y8LL85-F1
#
_cell.length_a   1.000
_cell.length_b   1.000
_cell.length_c   1.000
_cell.angle_alpha   90.00
_cell.angle_beta   90.00
_cell.angle_gamma   90.00
#
_symmetry.space_group_name_H-M   'P 1'
#
loop_
_entity.id
_entity.type
_entity.pdbx_description
1 polymer ?
#
loop_
_entity_poly.entity_id
_entity_poly.type
_entity_poly.pdbx_seq_one_letter_code
_entity_poly.pdbx_strand_id
1 'polypeptide(L)'
;MDEIIKNIWLNLTNLNGTQWLLIISISCVLSYGLFRFFNWHFKSRFEAQSQLIDLKEKQIEYYAWQVKSNPKREKIIVEKSNPILPDNWVPFLEQPKNFLLEELPNVMQQQPMNKMSADLCFISDGELLVSYVKLYELLPEKEKEKLLNEQTKFISDRFTKTIEIHEGGGTISPYLANMEFYRITETRLKELNNRIENKIKA
;
A
#
# COMPACT_ATOMS: atom_id res chain seq x y z
N MET A 1 -34.83 1.08 29.32
CA MET A 1 -34.05 2.29 28.97
C MET A 1 -34.86 3.55 29.27
N ASP A 2 -36.17 3.54 29.02
CA ASP A 2 -37.05 4.71 29.19
C ASP A 2 -37.23 5.23 30.63
N GLU A 3 -37.30 4.39 31.66
CA GLU A 3 -37.45 4.86 33.04
C GLU A 3 -36.21 5.56 33.59
N ILE A 4 -35.01 5.08 33.22
CA ILE A 4 -33.74 5.70 33.63
C ILE A 4 -33.62 7.10 33.03
N ILE A 5 -33.94 7.25 31.74
CA ILE A 5 -33.91 8.54 31.05
C ILE A 5 -34.95 9.49 31.67
N LYS A 6 -36.17 9.02 31.95
CA LYS A 6 -37.20 9.83 32.61
C LYS A 6 -36.77 10.30 34.00
N ASN A 7 -36.19 9.42 34.82
CA ASN A 7 -35.70 9.78 36.16
C ASN A 7 -34.55 10.78 36.10
N ILE A 8 -33.62 10.64 35.16
CA ILE A 8 -32.54 11.61 34.94
C ILE A 8 -33.12 12.97 34.54
N TRP A 9 -34.09 12.99 33.62
CA TRP A 9 -34.72 14.23 33.14
C TRP A 9 -35.45 14.96 34.26
N LEU A 10 -36.21 14.24 35.09
CA LEU A 10 -36.94 14.79 36.24
C LEU A 10 -35.99 15.37 37.30
N ASN A 11 -34.85 14.71 37.54
CA ASN A 11 -33.81 15.21 38.43
C ASN A 11 -33.13 16.46 37.89
N LEU A 12 -32.89 16.54 36.58
CA LEU A 12 -32.31 17.73 35.94
C LEU A 12 -33.26 18.95 36.04
N THR A 13 -34.56 18.77 35.83
CA THR A 13 -35.52 19.87 35.92
C THR A 13 -35.73 20.42 37.32
N ASN A 14 -35.41 19.64 38.35
CA ASN A 14 -35.55 20.04 39.76
C ASN A 14 -34.30 20.72 40.34
N LEU A 15 -33.25 20.93 39.54
CA LEU A 15 -32.03 21.58 40.01
C LEU A 15 -32.22 23.08 40.23
N ASN A 16 -31.62 23.60 41.31
CA ASN A 16 -31.57 25.03 41.57
C ASN A 16 -30.47 25.74 40.74
N GLY A 17 -30.49 27.08 40.72
CA GLY A 17 -29.57 27.87 39.90
C GLY A 17 -28.09 27.60 40.20
N THR A 18 -27.73 27.38 41.47
CA THR A 18 -26.35 27.07 41.88
C THR A 18 -25.89 25.70 41.38
N GLN A 19 -26.78 24.70 41.41
CA GLN A 19 -26.50 23.37 40.87
C GLN A 19 -26.31 23.40 39.35
N TRP A 20 -27.12 24.18 38.63
CA TRP A 20 -26.95 24.38 37.18
C TRP A 20 -25.60 24.99 36.82
N LEU A 21 -25.17 26.03 37.54
CA LEU A 21 -23.86 26.64 37.34
C LEU A 21 -22.72 25.65 37.55
N LEU A 22 -22.83 24.76 38.54
CA LEU A 22 -21.83 23.74 38.84
C LEU A 22 -21.75 22.68 37.72
N ILE A 23 -22.89 22.22 37.20
CA ILE A 23 -22.94 21.26 36.08
C ILE A 23 -22.34 21.88 34.81
N ILE A 24 -22.71 23.13 34.48
CA ILE A 24 -22.16 23.82 33.32
C ILE A 24 -20.65 23.99 33.45
N SER A 25 -20.16 24.37 34.63
CA SER A 25 -18.74 24.55 34.89
C SER A 25 -17.96 23.24 34.71
N ILE A 26 -18.47 22.12 35.25
CA ILE A 26 -17.87 20.79 35.07
C ILE A 26 -17.88 20.40 33.59
N SER A 27 -18.99 20.62 32.89
CA SER A 27 -19.12 20.32 31.45
C SER A 27 -18.10 21.10 30.61
N CYS A 28 -17.89 22.39 30.90
CA CYS A 28 -16.88 23.21 30.24
C CYS A 28 -15.46 22.68 30.49
N VAL A 29 -15.12 22.33 31.73
CA VAL A 29 -13.80 21.78 32.08
C VAL A 29 -13.56 20.44 31.39
N LEU A 30 -14.55 19.54 31.41
CA LEU A 30 -14.47 18.25 30.73
C LEU A 30 -14.34 18.40 29.21
N SER A 31 -15.13 19.29 28.61
CA SER A 31 -15.09 19.57 27.18
C SER A 31 -13.73 20.15 26.76
N TYR A 32 -13.19 21.08 27.54
CA TYR A 32 -11.86 21.65 27.29
C TYR A 32 -10.76 20.61 27.47
N GLY A 33 -10.85 19.75 28.49
CA GLY A 33 -9.93 18.64 28.72
C GLY A 33 -9.94 17.65 27.55
N LEU A 34 -11.12 17.24 27.09
CA LEU A 34 -11.28 16.38 25.91
C LEU A 34 -10.72 17.04 24.65
N PHE A 35 -11.01 18.33 24.42
CA PHE A 35 -10.46 19.08 23.29
C PHE A 35 -8.93 19.10 23.33
N ARG A 36 -8.31 19.36 24.49
CA ARG A 36 -6.85 19.36 24.66
C ARG A 36 -6.25 17.97 24.45
N PHE A 37 -6.90 16.93 24.97
CA PHE A 37 -6.48 15.54 24.79
C PHE A 37 -6.52 15.13 23.31
N PHE A 38 -7.63 15.42 22.62
CA PHE A 38 -7.75 15.17 21.18
C PHE A 38 -6.73 15.98 20.40
N ASN A 39 -6.58 17.27 20.67
CA ASN A 39 -5.60 18.10 20.00
C ASN A 39 -4.18 17.58 20.19
N TRP A 40 -3.81 17.15 21.39
CA TRP A 40 -2.50 16.53 21.65
C TRP A 40 -2.32 15.22 20.85
N HIS A 41 -3.30 14.31 20.92
CA HIS A 41 -3.21 13.01 20.28
C HIS A 41 -3.23 13.09 18.73
N PHE A 42 -3.93 14.08 18.18
CA PHE A 42 -4.02 14.27 16.73
C PHE A 42 -2.90 15.15 16.18
N LYS A 43 -2.41 16.15 16.92
CA LYS A 43 -1.32 17.02 16.47
C LYS A 43 -0.07 16.21 16.10
N SER A 44 0.31 15.23 16.92
CA SER A 44 1.46 14.34 16.62
C SER A 44 1.26 13.54 15.33
N ARG A 45 0.02 13.12 15.03
CA ARG A 45 -0.31 12.37 13.81
C ARG A 45 -0.30 13.27 12.58
N PHE A 46 -0.80 14.50 12.68
CA PHE A 46 -0.77 15.46 11.58
C PHE A 46 0.65 15.93 11.27
N GLU A 47 1.50 16.15 12.29
CA GLU A 47 2.92 16.46 12.09
C GLU A 47 3.65 15.32 11.39
N ALA A 48 3.44 14.06 11.81
CA ALA A 48 4.02 12.90 11.16
C ALA A 48 3.54 12.72 9.70
N GLN A 49 2.25 12.94 9.44
CA GLN A 49 1.71 12.89 8.07
C GLN A 49 2.28 14.01 7.19
N SER A 50 2.39 15.24 7.71
CA SER A 50 2.99 16.36 6.99
C SER A 50 4.46 16.10 6.63
N GLN A 51 5.24 15.52 7.55
CA GLN A 51 6.63 15.12 7.29
C GLN A 51 6.72 14.01 6.23
N LEU A 52 5.79 13.06 6.21
CA LEU A 52 5.73 12.02 5.19
C LEU A 52 5.38 12.55 3.80
N ILE A 53 4.50 13.57 3.72
CA ILE A 53 4.16 14.24 2.46
C ILE A 53 5.39 15.00 1.93
N ASP A 54 6.08 15.76 2.77
CA ASP A 54 7.31 16.49 2.40
C ASP A 54 8.43 15.54 1.92
N LEU A 55 8.60 14.38 2.57
CA LEU A 55 9.55 13.36 2.12
C LEU A 55 9.20 12.77 0.75
N LYS A 56 7.90 12.54 0.48
CA LYS A 56 7.46 12.05 -0.83
C LYS A 56 7.66 13.10 -1.92
N GLU A 57 7.33 14.36 -1.66
CA GLU A 57 7.56 15.47 -2.60
C GLU A 57 9.05 15.63 -2.90
N LYS A 58 9.91 15.64 -1.89
CA LYS A 58 11.37 15.69 -2.07
C LYS A 58 11.93 14.51 -2.87
N GLN A 59 11.41 13.30 -2.67
CA GLN A 59 11.81 12.16 -3.48
C GLN A 59 11.38 12.33 -4.94
N ILE A 60 10.15 12.75 -5.20
CA ILE A 60 9.65 13.00 -6.56
C ILE A 60 10.49 14.08 -7.25
N GLU A 61 10.81 15.18 -6.55
CA GLU A 61 11.68 16.24 -7.06
C GLU A 61 13.11 15.75 -7.35
N TYR A 62 13.68 14.94 -6.47
CA TYR A 62 15.01 14.35 -6.67
C TYR A 62 15.06 13.48 -7.92
N TYR A 63 14.07 12.59 -8.12
CA TYR A 63 13.99 11.74 -9.31
C TYR A 63 13.71 12.56 -10.58
N ALA A 64 12.81 13.55 -10.52
CA ALA A 64 12.54 14.44 -11.64
C ALA A 64 13.77 15.28 -12.03
N TRP A 65 14.55 15.74 -11.04
CA TRP A 65 15.81 16.42 -11.26
C TRP A 65 16.85 15.51 -11.90
N GLN A 66 17.03 14.26 -11.43
CA GLN A 66 17.95 13.30 -12.05
C GLN A 66 17.62 13.03 -13.53
N VAL A 67 16.34 12.93 -13.86
CA VAL A 67 15.89 12.72 -15.25
C VAL A 67 16.17 13.96 -16.10
N LYS A 68 16.00 15.16 -15.54
CA LYS A 68 16.15 16.45 -16.25
C LYS A 68 17.60 16.93 -16.33
N SER A 69 18.44 16.61 -15.36
CA SER A 69 19.84 17.05 -15.26
C SER A 69 20.79 16.20 -16.11
N ASN A 70 20.31 15.09 -16.68
CA ASN A 70 21.11 14.23 -17.56
C ASN A 70 20.55 14.15 -19.00
N PRO A 71 20.59 15.26 -19.78
CA PRO A 71 20.07 15.31 -21.16
C PRO A 71 20.93 14.52 -22.16
N LYS A 72 22.03 13.92 -21.72
CA LYS A 72 22.84 12.96 -22.48
C LYS A 72 22.61 11.56 -21.93
N ARG A 73 21.47 10.94 -22.27
CA ARG A 73 21.51 9.51 -22.61
C ARG A 73 22.32 9.42 -23.90
N GLU A 74 23.65 9.51 -23.77
CA GLU A 74 24.55 9.04 -24.80
C GLU A 74 24.05 7.67 -25.22
N LYS A 75 23.99 7.42 -26.53
CA LYS A 75 23.86 6.07 -27.07
C LYS A 75 24.96 5.25 -26.42
N ILE A 76 24.61 4.55 -25.35
CA ILE A 76 25.43 3.46 -24.83
C ILE A 76 25.45 2.49 -26.00
N ILE A 77 26.58 2.44 -26.69
CA ILE A 77 26.89 1.35 -27.58
C ILE A 77 26.80 0.14 -26.67
N VAL A 78 25.74 -0.66 -26.84
CA VAL A 78 25.51 -1.88 -26.06
C VAL A 78 26.56 -2.87 -26.51
N GLU A 79 27.79 -2.71 -26.00
CA GLU A 79 28.68 -3.83 -25.80
C GLU A 79 27.87 -4.88 -25.06
N LYS A 80 27.86 -6.11 -25.60
CA LYS A 80 27.10 -7.26 -25.15
C LYS A 80 27.03 -7.27 -23.62
N SER A 81 25.95 -6.71 -23.08
CA SER A 81 25.94 -6.28 -21.69
C SER A 81 25.92 -7.52 -20.82
N ASN A 82 26.79 -7.56 -19.82
CA ASN A 82 26.69 -8.55 -18.76
C ASN A 82 25.23 -8.58 -18.26
N PRO A 83 24.69 -9.77 -17.94
CA PRO A 83 23.35 -9.87 -17.40
C PRO A 83 23.23 -8.98 -16.15
N ILE A 84 22.12 -8.25 -16.06
CA ILE A 84 21.71 -7.39 -14.95
C ILE A 84 21.59 -8.22 -13.68
N LEU A 85 21.11 -9.47 -13.80
CA LEU A 85 21.00 -10.40 -12.69
C LEU A 85 22.07 -11.50 -12.78
N PRO A 86 22.64 -11.94 -11.65
CA PRO A 86 23.45 -13.16 -11.64
C PRO A 86 22.62 -14.38 -12.05
N ASP A 87 23.18 -15.27 -12.85
CA ASP A 87 22.48 -16.46 -13.41
C ASP A 87 21.82 -17.34 -12.34
N ASN A 88 22.40 -17.39 -11.15
CA ASN A 88 21.93 -18.18 -10.01
C ASN A 88 21.25 -17.36 -8.92
N TRP A 89 20.94 -16.08 -9.16
CA TRP A 89 20.26 -15.28 -8.17
C TRP A 89 18.79 -15.69 -8.06
N VAL A 90 18.46 -16.22 -6.88
CA VAL A 90 17.11 -16.52 -6.44
C VAL A 90 16.88 -15.70 -5.18
N PRO A 91 16.17 -14.56 -5.26
CA PRO A 91 15.94 -13.74 -4.10
C PRO A 91 15.08 -14.52 -3.10
N PHE A 92 15.36 -14.35 -1.81
CA PHE A 92 14.73 -15.10 -0.74
C PHE A 92 13.33 -14.54 -0.40
N LEU A 93 12.43 -14.62 -1.38
CA LEU A 93 11.08 -14.06 -1.32
C LEU A 93 10.00 -15.12 -1.02
N GLU A 94 10.30 -16.39 -1.32
CA GLU A 94 9.36 -17.49 -1.17
C GLU A 94 8.99 -17.75 0.29
N GLN A 95 9.96 -17.80 1.22
CA GLN A 95 9.68 -18.02 2.63
C GLN A 95 8.78 -16.93 3.24
N PRO A 96 9.09 -15.62 3.13
CA PRO A 96 8.22 -14.59 3.69
C PRO A 96 6.86 -14.54 2.99
N LYS A 97 6.78 -14.83 1.69
CA LYS A 97 5.50 -14.95 0.96
C LYS A 97 4.64 -16.09 1.52
N ASN A 98 5.20 -17.28 1.69
CA ASN A 98 4.50 -18.45 2.20
C ASN A 98 4.00 -18.22 3.63
N PHE A 99 4.86 -17.65 4.49
CA PHE A 99 4.45 -17.25 5.84
C PHE A 99 3.25 -16.30 5.83
N LEU A 100 3.27 -15.27 4.99
CA LEU A 100 2.14 -14.34 4.87
C LEU A 100 0.87 -15.04 4.37
N LEU A 101 0.97 -15.95 3.40
CA LEU A 101 -0.17 -16.71 2.88
C LEU A 101 -0.78 -17.66 3.92
N GLU A 102 0.05 -18.24 4.78
CA GLU A 102 -0.38 -19.12 5.88
C GLU A 102 -1.04 -18.34 7.02
N GLU A 103 -0.47 -17.17 7.37
CA GLU A 103 -0.93 -16.40 8.53
C GLU A 103 -2.12 -15.48 8.21
N LEU A 104 -2.18 -14.90 7.00
CA LEU A 104 -3.22 -13.91 6.63
C LEU A 104 -4.66 -14.38 6.89
N PRO A 105 -5.05 -15.65 6.62
CA PRO A 105 -6.39 -16.16 6.93
C PRO A 105 -6.72 -16.19 8.43
N ASN A 106 -5.71 -16.21 9.31
CA ASN A 106 -5.87 -16.27 10.76
C ASN A 106 -5.99 -14.86 11.39
N VAL A 107 -5.82 -13.79 10.60
CA VAL A 107 -5.81 -12.42 11.09
C VAL A 107 -7.24 -11.87 11.19
N MET A 108 -7.77 -11.83 12.42
CA MET A 108 -9.11 -11.28 12.68
C MET A 108 -9.15 -9.75 12.73
N GLN A 109 -8.02 -9.11 13.03
CA GLN A 109 -7.94 -7.66 13.17
C GLN A 109 -7.67 -6.99 11.82
N GLN A 110 -8.45 -5.97 11.50
CA GLN A 110 -8.40 -5.33 10.19
C GLN A 110 -7.08 -4.62 9.88
N GLN A 111 -6.49 -3.94 10.85
CA GLN A 111 -5.22 -3.24 10.64
C GLN A 111 -4.07 -4.20 10.26
N PRO A 112 -3.78 -5.27 11.02
CA PRO A 112 -2.75 -6.23 10.62
C PRO A 112 -3.12 -6.97 9.33
N MET A 113 -4.40 -7.24 9.05
CA MET A 113 -4.82 -7.86 7.79
C MET A 113 -4.51 -6.95 6.58
N ASN A 114 -4.81 -5.65 6.69
CA ASN A 114 -4.47 -4.65 5.67
C ASN A 114 -2.95 -4.52 5.48
N LYS A 115 -2.19 -4.60 6.57
CA LYS A 115 -0.72 -4.56 6.50
C LYS A 115 -0.15 -5.80 5.82
N MET A 116 -0.53 -6.99 6.28
CA MET A 116 0.02 -8.26 5.76
C MET A 116 -0.36 -8.49 4.30
N SER A 117 -1.57 -8.11 3.90
CA SER A 117 -1.96 -8.15 2.48
C SER A 117 -1.15 -7.16 1.63
N ALA A 118 -0.78 -5.99 2.15
CA ALA A 118 0.10 -5.06 1.44
C ALA A 118 1.54 -5.60 1.34
N ASP A 119 2.07 -6.18 2.41
CA ASP A 119 3.39 -6.82 2.42
C ASP A 119 3.47 -7.96 1.39
N LEU A 120 2.40 -8.75 1.27
CA LEU A 120 2.26 -9.79 0.24
C LEU A 120 2.31 -9.20 -1.18
N CYS A 121 1.63 -8.07 -1.44
CA CYS A 121 1.70 -7.39 -2.72
C CYS A 121 3.13 -6.94 -3.07
N PHE A 122 3.87 -6.37 -2.11
CA PHE A 122 5.24 -5.91 -2.34
C PHE A 122 6.18 -7.06 -2.69
N ILE A 123 6.03 -8.21 -2.01
CA ILE A 123 6.85 -9.39 -2.30
C ILE A 123 6.54 -9.92 -3.70
N SER A 124 5.25 -10.10 -4.05
CA SER A 124 4.86 -10.56 -5.39
C SER A 124 5.28 -9.60 -6.51
N ASP A 125 5.27 -8.28 -6.27
CA ASP A 125 5.74 -7.31 -7.27
C ASP A 125 7.27 -7.36 -7.44
N GLY A 126 8.00 -7.62 -6.35
CA GLY A 126 9.43 -7.90 -6.39
C GLY A 126 9.76 -9.18 -7.19
N GLU A 127 9.03 -10.27 -6.95
CA GLU A 127 9.14 -11.49 -7.75
C GLU A 127 8.84 -11.20 -9.24
N LEU A 128 7.80 -10.41 -9.51
CA LEU A 128 7.40 -10.06 -10.88
C LEU A 128 8.52 -9.32 -11.62
N LEU A 129 9.17 -8.36 -10.96
CA LEU A 129 10.30 -7.65 -11.54
C LEU A 129 11.45 -8.60 -11.90
N VAL A 130 11.79 -9.52 -10.99
CA VAL A 130 12.87 -10.50 -11.20
C VAL A 130 12.55 -11.40 -12.40
N SER A 131 11.34 -11.96 -12.48
CA SER A 131 10.92 -12.78 -13.61
C SER A 131 10.87 -11.96 -14.91
N TYR A 132 10.41 -10.72 -14.87
CA TYR A 132 10.41 -9.84 -16.03
C TYR A 132 11.82 -9.60 -16.57
N VAL A 133 12.78 -9.25 -15.70
CA VAL A 133 14.18 -9.00 -16.11
C VAL A 133 14.81 -10.27 -16.67
N LYS A 134 14.65 -11.42 -16.00
CA LYS A 134 15.16 -12.71 -16.49
C LYS A 134 14.62 -13.03 -17.88
N LEU A 135 13.32 -12.89 -18.10
CA LEU A 135 12.74 -13.12 -19.42
C LEU A 135 13.28 -12.10 -20.44
N TYR A 136 13.35 -10.82 -20.08
CA TYR A 136 13.84 -9.76 -20.96
C TYR A 136 15.26 -10.04 -21.48
N GLU A 137 16.14 -10.58 -20.64
CA GLU A 137 17.51 -10.94 -21.00
C GLU A 137 17.61 -12.15 -21.94
N LEU A 138 16.67 -13.10 -21.82
CA LEU A 138 16.60 -14.28 -22.68
C LEU A 138 16.00 -14.00 -24.07
N LEU A 139 15.33 -12.87 -24.25
CA LEU A 139 14.62 -12.55 -25.49
C LEU A 139 15.53 -11.84 -26.51
N PRO A 140 15.34 -12.10 -27.83
CA PRO A 140 15.95 -11.28 -28.86
C PRO A 140 15.35 -9.88 -28.88
N GLU A 141 16.06 -8.92 -29.47
CA GLU A 141 15.74 -7.49 -29.38
C GLU A 141 14.30 -7.14 -29.82
N LYS A 142 13.82 -7.78 -30.89
CA LYS A 142 12.44 -7.60 -31.37
C LYS A 142 11.38 -8.09 -30.38
N GLU A 143 11.67 -9.14 -29.62
CA GLU A 143 10.75 -9.68 -28.60
C GLU A 143 10.82 -8.88 -27.30
N LYS A 144 11.95 -8.24 -26.98
CA LYS A 144 12.10 -7.35 -25.83
C LYS A 144 11.18 -6.14 -25.89
N GLU A 145 11.09 -5.47 -27.05
CA GLU A 145 10.18 -4.35 -27.25
C GLU A 145 8.72 -4.78 -27.04
N LYS A 146 8.36 -5.95 -27.58
CA LYS A 146 7.03 -6.53 -27.36
C LYS A 146 6.76 -6.79 -25.88
N LEU A 147 7.71 -7.41 -25.17
CA LEU A 147 7.59 -7.69 -23.73
C LEU A 147 7.46 -6.40 -22.91
N LEU A 148 8.20 -5.34 -23.26
CA LEU A 148 8.09 -4.03 -22.62
C LEU A 148 6.68 -3.43 -22.80
N ASN A 149 6.13 -3.48 -24.02
CA ASN A 149 4.78 -2.99 -24.29
C ASN A 149 3.71 -3.81 -23.56
N GLU A 150 3.84 -5.14 -23.54
CA GLU A 150 2.98 -6.04 -22.75
C GLU A 150 3.02 -5.69 -21.27
N GLN A 151 4.21 -5.48 -20.71
CA GLN A 151 4.40 -5.19 -19.29
C GLN A 151 3.87 -3.80 -18.92
N THR A 152 4.09 -2.81 -19.78
CA THR A 152 3.57 -1.44 -19.57
C THR A 152 2.05 -1.44 -19.54
N LYS A 153 1.43 -2.13 -20.50
CA LYS A 153 -0.03 -2.30 -20.52
C LYS A 153 -0.53 -3.05 -19.29
N PHE A 154 0.13 -4.15 -18.92
CA PHE A 154 -0.21 -4.93 -17.73
C PHE A 154 -0.20 -4.08 -16.45
N ILE A 155 0.85 -3.27 -16.22
CA ILE A 155 0.95 -2.42 -15.03
C ILE A 155 -0.20 -1.41 -14.99
N SER A 156 -0.51 -0.78 -16.12
CA SER A 156 -1.65 0.14 -16.25
C SER A 156 -2.97 -0.56 -15.95
N ASP A 157 -3.25 -1.69 -16.61
CA ASP A 157 -4.50 -2.44 -16.45
C ASP A 157 -4.68 -2.98 -15.03
N ARG A 158 -3.59 -3.43 -14.39
CA ARG A 158 -3.59 -3.90 -12.99
C ARG A 158 -4.00 -2.77 -12.05
N PHE A 159 -3.43 -1.58 -12.21
CA PHE A 159 -3.72 -0.44 -11.35
C PHE A 159 -5.19 -0.02 -11.45
N THR A 160 -5.73 0.09 -12.66
CA THR A 160 -7.15 0.41 -12.89
C THR A 160 -8.07 -0.59 -12.17
N LYS A 161 -7.87 -1.90 -12.37
CA LYS A 161 -8.68 -2.94 -11.74
C LYS A 161 -8.64 -2.90 -10.22
N THR A 162 -7.48 -2.57 -9.64
CA THR A 162 -7.35 -2.49 -8.18
C THR A 162 -8.02 -1.25 -7.59
N ILE A 163 -8.07 -0.14 -8.34
CA ILE A 163 -8.80 1.07 -7.93
C ILE A 163 -10.30 0.86 -7.94
N GLU A 164 -10.85 0.18 -8.95
CA GLU A 164 -12.30 -0.10 -9.05
C GLU A 164 -12.83 -0.82 -7.80
N ILE A 165 -12.02 -1.70 -7.20
CA ILE A 165 -12.36 -2.36 -5.93
C ILE A 165 -12.30 -1.40 -4.75
N HIS A 166 -11.38 -0.42 -4.79
CA HIS A 166 -11.24 0.57 -3.73
C HIS A 166 -12.47 1.48 -3.60
N GLU A 167 -13.12 1.81 -4.73
CA GLU A 167 -14.23 2.75 -4.81
C GLU A 167 -15.49 2.31 -4.05
N GLY A 168 -15.60 1.02 -3.70
CA GLY A 168 -16.67 0.50 -2.83
C GLY A 168 -16.62 1.05 -1.39
N GLY A 169 -15.49 1.62 -0.97
CA GLY A 169 -15.32 2.24 0.35
C GLY A 169 -15.26 1.26 1.53
N GLY A 170 -15.15 1.81 2.74
CA GLY A 170 -15.08 1.02 3.97
C GLY A 170 -13.68 0.53 4.34
N THR A 171 -13.51 0.09 5.58
CA THR A 171 -12.20 -0.23 6.15
C THR A 171 -11.60 -1.53 5.60
N ILE A 172 -12.42 -2.38 4.95
CA ILE A 172 -12.05 -3.68 4.35
C ILE A 172 -11.53 -3.53 2.91
N SER A 173 -11.85 -2.41 2.27
CA SER A 173 -11.50 -2.11 0.88
C SER A 173 -9.99 -2.23 0.58
N PRO A 174 -9.07 -1.78 1.46
CA PRO A 174 -7.63 -2.00 1.29
C PRO A 174 -7.24 -3.47 1.14
N TYR A 175 -7.76 -4.34 2.02
CA TYR A 175 -7.50 -5.77 1.96
C TYR A 175 -7.98 -6.38 0.64
N LEU A 176 -9.21 -6.08 0.20
CA LEU A 176 -9.77 -6.64 -1.03
C LEU A 176 -8.98 -6.23 -2.27
N ALA A 177 -8.60 -4.96 -2.36
CA ALA A 177 -7.79 -4.49 -3.49
C ALA A 177 -6.37 -5.08 -3.46
N ASN A 178 -5.76 -5.25 -2.28
CA ASN A 178 -4.48 -5.94 -2.15
C ASN A 178 -4.59 -7.40 -2.61
N MET A 179 -5.64 -8.12 -2.21
CA MET A 179 -5.83 -9.51 -2.63
C MET A 179 -6.05 -9.64 -4.15
N GLU A 180 -6.76 -8.69 -4.77
CA GLU A 180 -6.89 -8.66 -6.22
C GLU A 180 -5.56 -8.30 -6.91
N PHE A 181 -4.83 -7.31 -6.39
CA PHE A 181 -3.49 -6.95 -6.88
C PHE A 181 -2.58 -8.18 -6.87
N TYR A 182 -2.55 -8.90 -5.75
CA TYR A 182 -1.82 -10.15 -5.58
C TYR A 182 -2.25 -11.19 -6.62
N ARG A 183 -3.56 -11.47 -6.74
CA ARG A 183 -4.10 -12.46 -7.68
C ARG A 183 -3.72 -12.17 -9.14
N ILE A 184 -3.85 -10.91 -9.57
CA ILE A 184 -3.47 -10.47 -10.92
C ILE A 184 -1.96 -10.64 -11.12
N THR A 185 -1.15 -10.26 -10.13
CA THR A 185 0.30 -10.36 -10.16
C THR A 185 0.78 -11.81 -10.23
N GLU A 186 0.21 -12.71 -9.43
CA GLU A 186 0.50 -14.16 -9.47
C GLU A 186 0.18 -14.77 -10.84
N THR A 187 -0.90 -14.31 -11.49
CA THR A 187 -1.28 -14.79 -12.83
C THR A 187 -0.20 -14.42 -13.84
N ARG A 188 0.29 -13.17 -13.80
CA ARG A 188 1.37 -12.70 -14.68
C ARG A 188 2.70 -13.38 -14.36
N LEU A 189 3.02 -13.59 -13.09
CA LEU A 189 4.20 -14.33 -12.64
C LEU A 189 4.25 -15.74 -13.24
N LYS A 190 3.14 -16.49 -13.14
CA LYS A 190 3.04 -17.84 -13.72
C LYS A 190 3.27 -17.83 -15.23
N GLU A 191 2.69 -16.86 -15.94
CA GLU A 191 2.91 -16.70 -17.38
C GLU A 191 4.38 -16.42 -17.73
N LEU A 192 5.02 -15.47 -17.04
CA LEU A 192 6.43 -15.14 -17.29
C LEU A 192 7.35 -16.32 -16.98
N ASN A 193 7.13 -17.03 -15.86
CA ASN A 193 7.92 -18.20 -15.50
C ASN A 193 7.78 -19.33 -16.53
N ASN A 194 6.55 -19.60 -17.00
CA ASN A 194 6.34 -20.58 -18.07
C ASN A 194 7.09 -20.20 -19.37
N ARG A 195 7.12 -18.90 -19.72
CA ARG A 195 7.87 -18.40 -20.88
C ARG A 195 9.38 -18.56 -20.70
N ILE A 196 9.89 -18.30 -19.50
CA ILE A 196 11.31 -18.51 -19.14
C ILE A 196 11.66 -19.99 -19.30
N GLU A 197 10.88 -20.90 -18.72
CA GLU A 197 11.11 -22.34 -18.82
C GLU A 197 11.14 -22.83 -20.27
N ASN A 198 10.22 -22.34 -21.10
CA ASN A 198 10.18 -22.68 -22.52
C ASN A 198 11.39 -22.15 -23.30
N LYS A 199 11.95 -20.99 -22.91
CA LYS A 199 13.16 -20.44 -23.54
C LYS A 199 14.43 -21.14 -23.06
N ILE A 200 14.46 -21.66 -21.84
CA ILE A 200 15.60 -22.44 -21.33
C ILE A 200 15.67 -23.84 -21.98
N LYS A 201 14.52 -24.42 -22.32
CA LYS A 201 14.42 -25.77 -22.94
C LYS A 201 14.65 -25.78 -24.46
N ALA A 202 14.53 -24.63 -25.13
CA ALA A 202 14.63 -24.48 -26.58
C ALA A 202 16.08 -24.22 -27.02
#